data_AF-A0A3D2ZAT1-F1
#
_entry.id   AF-A0A3D2ZAT1-F1
#
_cell.length_a   1.000
_cell.length_b   1.000
_cell.length_c   1.000
_cell.angle_alpha   90.00
_cell.angle_beta   90.00
_cell.angle_gamma   90.00
#
_symmetry.space_group_name_H-M   'P 1'
#
loop_
_entity.id
_entity.type
_entity.pdbx_description
1 polymer ?
#
loop_
_entity_poly.entity_id
_entity_poly.type
_entity_poly.pdbx_seq_one_letter_code
_entity_poly.pdbx_strand_id
1 'polypeptide(L)'
;MCAAIDFPGTQNLGPGNGCRQQAGVAERDVRRRYGCRVVGARNRLGRIRQTRATDVTQPRQIDGKKGAQPVVSGDGVSRLLFPHGGTLAIPRMQDRHAWAVRLHRNGNRHATVQATAEKRNGRHVRTHNIPVLLVFAGDFAASRSNVVRLTPPGGCLDSRAMAFKQFDRVPNHYAGAVIQRIKDFRQDMGKRSLAPTVLTVGELEVLVPRHFGFCFGVERAIHMAFSALERHPERQINLLSEIIHNPLVNDDLEQRGIRFIHDSDGQRRIEESEIRAEDVVLIPAFGTTLEIEQSLQRSGIDTTTQEFREHFDTTCPFVSKVWDRGEELGQEGYTIVIHGKFRHEETQATHSHTKEHGKTLVVLDRDEAQQVADFIAGKMSLEDFHEHFSGKWSEGFDPETDLQRVAVVNQTTMLAEETKQVARILRDALSSRFGESDLAHHFADTNDTLCYATNWNQNATKALLDAEPDLAVIVGGYNSSNTSHLVEICAQVMPSFLISSADELLSRERIRHFDLHKKESVESQNWLPEQMPVRIAITSGASCPDVLMNAVFERIADFCGYDAQDIAVGLDRLALHEPLAVG
;
A
#
# COMPACT_ATOMS: atom_id res chain seq x y z
N MET A 1 -10.95 -41.74 30.44
CA MET A 1 -12.07 -41.62 31.40
C MET A 1 -11.77 -40.47 32.34
N CYS A 2 -12.74 -39.57 32.44
CA CYS A 2 -12.67 -38.21 33.00
C CYS A 2 -12.32 -38.13 34.50
N ALA A 3 -11.76 -36.99 34.89
CA ALA A 3 -12.19 -36.28 36.09
C ALA A 3 -11.97 -34.77 35.89
N ALA A 4 -13.05 -34.01 36.06
CA ALA A 4 -13.16 -32.56 35.92
C ALA A 4 -12.77 -31.86 37.24
N ILE A 5 -12.29 -30.61 37.15
CA ILE A 5 -12.29 -29.65 38.27
C ILE A 5 -12.67 -28.26 37.73
N ASP A 6 -13.64 -27.66 38.41
CA ASP A 6 -14.37 -26.42 38.14
C ASP A 6 -13.57 -25.11 38.34
N PHE A 7 -13.98 -24.07 37.61
CA PHE A 7 -13.62 -22.66 37.83
C PHE A 7 -14.73 -21.92 38.58
N PRO A 8 -14.43 -21.02 39.54
CA PRO A 8 -15.42 -20.10 40.09
C PRO A 8 -15.37 -18.71 39.43
N GLY A 9 -16.55 -18.26 38.97
CA GLY A 9 -17.13 -17.01 39.49
C GLY A 9 -16.93 -15.72 38.71
N THR A 10 -17.74 -15.52 37.66
CA THR A 10 -18.06 -14.22 37.07
C THR A 10 -19.04 -13.44 37.97
N GLN A 11 -18.73 -12.19 38.34
CA GLN A 11 -19.71 -11.23 38.85
C GLN A 11 -19.96 -10.10 37.85
N ASN A 12 -21.25 -9.84 37.64
CA ASN A 12 -21.85 -8.82 36.80
C ASN A 12 -21.54 -7.38 37.25
N LEU A 13 -21.16 -6.51 36.31
CA LEU A 13 -21.42 -5.07 36.39
C LEU A 13 -22.01 -4.60 35.05
N GLY A 14 -23.14 -3.89 35.15
CA GLY A 14 -23.98 -3.42 34.04
C GLY A 14 -23.42 -2.25 33.22
N PRO A 15 -24.21 -1.70 32.28
CA PRO A 15 -23.70 -1.07 31.07
C PRO A 15 -23.34 0.40 31.29
N GLY A 16 -22.05 0.73 31.18
CA GLY A 16 -21.53 2.09 31.13
C GLY A 16 -21.35 2.58 29.69
N ASN A 17 -22.10 3.62 29.31
CA ASN A 17 -21.94 4.37 28.07
C ASN A 17 -20.50 4.92 27.93
N GLY A 18 -19.81 4.62 26.83
CA GLY A 18 -18.51 5.24 26.57
C GLY A 18 -17.74 4.72 25.36
N CYS A 19 -18.37 4.58 24.19
CA CYS A 19 -17.60 4.30 22.97
C CYS A 19 -18.27 4.91 21.73
N ARG A 20 -18.24 6.25 21.64
CA ARG A 20 -18.45 7.01 20.40
C ARG A 20 -17.77 8.37 20.53
N GLN A 21 -16.45 8.42 20.34
CA GLN A 21 -15.70 9.60 19.88
C GLN A 21 -14.20 9.27 19.90
N GLN A 22 -13.67 8.63 18.86
CA GLN A 22 -12.22 8.66 18.59
C GLN A 22 -11.81 8.31 17.15
N ALA A 23 -12.75 8.37 16.19
CA ALA A 23 -12.45 8.22 14.75
C ALA A 23 -12.42 9.57 13.99
N GLY A 24 -12.28 10.71 14.71
CA GLY A 24 -12.45 12.06 14.13
C GLY A 24 -11.29 13.03 14.35
N VAL A 25 -10.17 12.59 14.93
CA VAL A 25 -9.05 13.47 15.31
C VAL A 25 -7.83 13.32 14.40
N ALA A 26 -7.64 12.17 13.73
CA ALA A 26 -6.50 11.93 12.83
C ALA A 26 -6.57 12.66 11.46
N GLU A 27 -7.69 13.29 11.10
CA GLU A 27 -7.83 14.04 9.83
C GLU A 27 -7.60 15.56 9.96
N ARG A 28 -7.43 16.08 11.19
CA ARG A 28 -7.34 17.53 11.42
C ARG A 28 -5.91 18.08 11.54
N ASP A 29 -4.92 17.27 11.89
CA ASP A 29 -3.55 17.76 12.09
C ASP A 29 -2.70 17.85 10.81
N VAL A 30 -3.11 17.19 9.72
CA VAL A 30 -2.48 17.36 8.39
C VAL A 30 -2.76 18.76 7.78
N ARG A 31 -3.72 19.53 8.33
CA ARG A 31 -4.09 20.86 7.82
C ARG A 31 -3.37 22.04 8.47
N ARG A 32 -2.47 21.83 9.43
CA ARG A 32 -1.81 22.93 10.16
C ARG A 32 -0.42 23.35 9.62
N ARG A 33 0.21 22.60 8.72
CA ARG A 33 1.53 22.98 8.14
C ARG A 33 1.48 23.80 6.83
N TYR A 34 0.32 24.01 6.21
CA TYR A 34 0.19 24.85 5.01
C TYR A 34 -0.82 25.98 5.24
N GLY A 35 -0.30 27.18 5.48
CA GLY A 35 -1.02 28.34 6.02
C GLY A 35 -2.29 28.74 5.28
N CYS A 36 -3.37 28.91 6.04
CA CYS A 36 -4.52 29.70 5.62
C CYS A 36 -5.12 30.40 6.86
N ARG A 37 -5.04 31.74 6.88
CA ARG A 37 -5.55 32.61 7.96
C ARG A 37 -7.07 32.44 8.14
N VAL A 38 -7.51 32.24 9.40
CA VAL A 38 -8.92 32.33 9.79
C VAL A 38 -9.19 33.75 10.28
N VAL A 39 -10.03 34.49 9.55
CA VAL A 39 -10.64 35.74 10.05
C VAL A 39 -11.85 35.36 10.90
N GLY A 40 -11.84 35.76 12.17
CA GLY A 40 -12.91 35.52 13.12
C GLY A 40 -14.11 36.45 12.93
N ALA A 41 -15.30 35.93 13.18
CA ALA A 41 -16.47 36.75 13.51
C ALA A 41 -17.26 36.09 14.65
N ARG A 42 -17.59 36.91 15.65
CA ARG A 42 -18.09 36.56 16.98
C ARG A 42 -19.58 36.18 17.00
N ASN A 43 -19.90 35.34 17.99
CA ASN A 43 -21.20 35.00 18.60
C ASN A 43 -22.35 36.01 18.48
N ARG A 44 -23.58 35.49 18.33
CA ARG A 44 -24.74 35.88 19.16
C ARG A 44 -25.78 34.76 19.27
N LEU A 45 -26.18 34.51 20.52
CA LEU A 45 -27.24 33.61 20.99
C LEU A 45 -28.63 34.08 20.56
N GLY A 46 -29.53 33.12 20.30
CA GLY A 46 -30.97 33.33 20.13
C GLY A 46 -31.73 32.06 20.51
N ARG A 47 -32.56 32.18 21.55
CA ARG A 47 -33.25 31.12 22.30
C ARG A 47 -34.66 30.87 21.69
N ILE A 48 -35.23 29.68 21.95
CA ILE A 48 -36.67 29.38 22.26
C ILE A 48 -37.55 28.58 21.25
N ARG A 49 -38.04 27.45 21.81
CA ARG A 49 -39.35 26.74 21.77
C ARG A 49 -39.66 25.58 20.81
N GLN A 50 -40.21 24.56 21.46
CA GLN A 50 -40.85 23.32 21.01
C GLN A 50 -42.21 23.56 20.36
N THR A 51 -42.59 22.66 19.44
CA THR A 51 -43.96 22.14 19.27
C THR A 51 -43.91 20.68 18.78
N ARG A 52 -44.77 19.83 19.36
CA ARG A 52 -45.11 18.45 18.95
C ARG A 52 -46.40 18.46 18.11
N ALA A 53 -46.51 17.56 17.12
CA ALA A 53 -47.75 16.94 16.59
C ALA A 53 -47.36 16.06 15.37
N THR A 54 -47.32 14.72 15.47
CA THR A 54 -48.35 13.71 15.11
C THR A 54 -48.60 13.48 13.61
N ASP A 55 -48.37 12.22 13.21
CA ASP A 55 -48.82 11.43 12.05
C ASP A 55 -49.32 12.11 10.77
N VAL A 56 -48.61 11.88 9.65
CA VAL A 56 -49.19 11.71 8.31
C VAL A 56 -48.37 10.68 7.50
N THR A 57 -49.10 9.67 7.04
CA THR A 57 -48.86 8.66 6.00
C THR A 57 -47.75 8.87 4.96
N GLN A 58 -47.00 7.78 4.67
CA GLN A 58 -46.19 7.64 3.45
C GLN A 58 -47.07 7.61 2.18
N PRO A 59 -46.53 8.10 1.05
CA PRO A 59 -46.75 7.45 -0.23
C PRO A 59 -45.44 7.06 -0.94
N ARG A 60 -45.50 5.90 -1.60
CA ARG A 60 -44.52 5.26 -2.48
C ARG A 60 -43.87 6.23 -3.47
N GLN A 61 -42.55 6.10 -3.70
CA GLN A 61 -41.86 6.76 -4.81
C GLN A 61 -41.45 5.73 -5.89
N ILE A 62 -41.79 6.09 -7.12
CA ILE A 62 -41.70 5.32 -8.37
C ILE A 62 -40.31 5.48 -9.00
N ASP A 63 -39.74 4.38 -9.48
CA ASP A 63 -38.51 4.32 -10.30
C ASP A 63 -38.66 5.07 -11.64
N GLY A 64 -37.68 5.91 -11.97
CA GLY A 64 -37.68 6.67 -13.23
C GLY A 64 -36.33 7.29 -13.56
N LYS A 65 -35.33 6.46 -13.90
CA LYS A 65 -34.07 6.91 -14.53
C LYS A 65 -34.06 6.54 -16.01
N LYS A 66 -34.54 7.43 -16.90
CA LYS A 66 -34.16 7.44 -18.33
C LYS A 66 -33.39 8.74 -18.61
N GLY A 67 -32.06 8.66 -18.59
CA GLY A 67 -31.16 9.78 -18.89
C GLY A 67 -30.87 9.92 -20.39
N ALA A 68 -30.57 11.14 -20.84
CA ALA A 68 -30.12 11.45 -22.20
C ALA A 68 -28.78 10.76 -22.52
N GLN A 69 -28.59 10.30 -23.76
CA GLN A 69 -27.37 9.60 -24.19
C GLN A 69 -26.40 10.54 -24.93
N PRO A 70 -25.10 10.50 -24.63
CA PRO A 70 -24.09 11.23 -25.39
C PRO A 70 -23.75 10.50 -26.69
N VAL A 71 -23.65 11.24 -27.80
CA VAL A 71 -23.11 10.73 -29.07
C VAL A 71 -21.95 11.62 -29.50
N VAL A 72 -20.80 11.00 -29.80
CA VAL A 72 -19.63 11.68 -30.37
C VAL A 72 -19.71 11.49 -31.88
N SER A 73 -19.87 12.58 -32.63
CA SER A 73 -19.72 12.56 -34.09
C SER A 73 -18.26 12.84 -34.48
N GLY A 74 -17.83 12.28 -35.62
CA GLY A 74 -16.43 12.31 -36.10
C GLY A 74 -15.86 13.68 -36.45
N ASP A 75 -16.63 14.75 -36.24
CA ASP A 75 -16.31 16.17 -36.42
C ASP A 75 -15.79 16.85 -35.13
N GLY A 76 -15.62 16.11 -34.02
CA GLY A 76 -14.96 16.61 -32.81
C GLY A 76 -15.84 17.46 -31.88
N VAL A 77 -17.16 17.46 -32.07
CA VAL A 77 -18.14 18.17 -31.24
C VAL A 77 -19.01 17.17 -30.48
N SER A 78 -19.11 17.31 -29.16
CA SER A 78 -19.97 16.46 -28.33
C SER A 78 -21.42 16.92 -28.42
N ARG A 79 -22.35 16.01 -28.78
CA ARG A 79 -23.78 16.32 -28.91
C ARG A 79 -24.61 15.58 -27.88
N LEU A 80 -25.56 16.29 -27.26
CA LEU A 80 -26.56 15.72 -26.35
C LEU A 80 -27.90 15.59 -27.07
N LEU A 81 -28.42 14.36 -27.12
CA LEU A 81 -29.74 14.05 -27.68
C LEU A 81 -30.77 13.93 -26.56
N PHE A 82 -31.82 14.75 -26.63
CA PHE A 82 -32.93 14.67 -25.69
C PHE A 82 -34.01 13.69 -26.19
N PRO A 83 -34.73 13.00 -25.29
CA PRO A 83 -35.70 11.96 -25.68
C PRO A 83 -36.88 12.45 -26.55
N HIS A 84 -37.02 13.76 -26.74
CA HIS A 84 -38.11 14.40 -27.46
C HIS A 84 -37.62 15.17 -28.71
N GLY A 85 -36.45 14.81 -29.25
CA GLY A 85 -36.02 15.28 -30.59
C GLY A 85 -35.20 16.57 -30.63
N GLY A 86 -34.62 17.03 -29.52
CA GLY A 86 -33.69 18.19 -29.49
C GLY A 86 -32.22 17.76 -29.46
N THR A 87 -31.35 18.52 -30.13
CA THR A 87 -29.88 18.31 -30.10
C THR A 87 -29.17 19.53 -29.53
N LEU A 88 -28.28 19.34 -28.55
CA LEU A 88 -27.43 20.39 -27.99
C LEU A 88 -25.97 20.11 -28.35
N ALA A 89 -25.33 21.03 -29.07
CA ALA A 89 -23.90 20.99 -29.36
C ALA A 89 -23.12 21.64 -28.21
N ILE A 90 -22.12 20.94 -27.66
CA ILE A 90 -21.23 21.47 -26.62
C ILE A 90 -19.79 21.50 -27.16
N PRO A 91 -19.05 22.63 -27.06
CA PRO A 91 -17.64 22.69 -27.43
C PRO A 91 -16.82 21.67 -26.64
N ARG A 92 -15.79 21.11 -27.26
CA ARG A 92 -14.88 20.12 -26.65
C ARG A 92 -14.20 20.74 -25.41
N MET A 93 -14.59 20.31 -24.21
CA MET A 93 -13.97 20.78 -22.95
C MET A 93 -12.79 19.86 -22.60
N GLN A 94 -11.59 20.43 -22.44
CA GLN A 94 -10.32 19.71 -22.26
C GLN A 94 -10.09 19.15 -20.83
N ASP A 95 -10.99 19.41 -19.87
CA ASP A 95 -10.79 19.04 -18.46
C ASP A 95 -11.43 17.70 -18.08
N ARG A 96 -10.65 16.81 -17.44
CA ARG A 96 -11.01 15.45 -16.97
C ARG A 96 -11.96 15.41 -15.76
N HIS A 97 -12.90 16.36 -15.62
CA HIS A 97 -13.81 16.45 -14.46
C HIS A 97 -15.28 16.16 -14.82
N ALA A 98 -16.09 15.77 -13.83
CA ALA A 98 -17.53 15.59 -14.00
C ALA A 98 -18.24 16.95 -14.06
N TRP A 99 -19.09 17.13 -15.08
CA TRP A 99 -19.80 18.39 -15.32
C TRP A 99 -21.26 18.29 -14.90
N ALA A 100 -21.74 19.30 -14.17
CA ALA A 100 -23.15 19.53 -13.92
C ALA A 100 -23.63 20.65 -14.86
N VAL A 101 -24.62 20.34 -15.70
CA VAL A 101 -25.19 21.29 -16.65
C VAL A 101 -26.59 21.69 -16.18
N ARG A 102 -26.82 22.99 -15.94
CA ARG A 102 -28.13 23.58 -15.67
C ARG A 102 -28.62 24.38 -16.87
N LEU A 103 -29.87 24.16 -17.24
CA LEU A 103 -30.56 24.91 -18.29
C LEU A 103 -31.46 25.96 -17.65
N HIS A 104 -31.26 27.23 -18.02
CA HIS A 104 -32.11 28.35 -17.61
C HIS A 104 -32.91 28.86 -18.81
N ARG A 105 -34.24 28.88 -18.73
CA ARG A 105 -35.12 29.36 -19.82
C ARG A 105 -35.23 30.89 -19.77
N ASN A 106 -34.93 31.57 -20.87
CA ASN A 106 -35.12 33.01 -21.05
C ASN A 106 -36.11 33.26 -22.22
N GLY A 107 -37.40 33.01 -21.99
CA GLY A 107 -38.46 33.25 -22.98
C GLY A 107 -38.81 32.04 -23.86
N ASN A 108 -39.51 32.28 -24.97
CA ASN A 108 -40.13 31.22 -25.78
C ASN A 108 -39.20 30.50 -26.77
N ARG A 109 -37.99 31.01 -27.04
CA ARG A 109 -37.06 30.38 -28.00
C ARG A 109 -35.58 30.41 -27.62
N HIS A 110 -35.24 30.89 -26.42
CA HIS A 110 -33.84 30.97 -25.97
C HIS A 110 -33.68 30.37 -24.58
N ALA A 111 -32.67 29.51 -24.40
CA ALA A 111 -32.24 29.05 -23.08
C ALA A 111 -30.73 29.23 -22.95
N THR A 112 -30.28 29.59 -21.76
CA THR A 112 -28.85 29.74 -21.45
C THR A 112 -28.38 28.50 -20.71
N VAL A 113 -27.24 27.95 -21.12
CA VAL A 113 -26.64 26.78 -20.48
C VAL A 113 -25.58 27.24 -19.50
N GLN A 114 -25.76 26.92 -18.22
CA GLN A 114 -24.73 27.06 -17.21
C GLN A 114 -24.05 25.71 -17.00
N ALA A 115 -22.79 25.61 -17.43
CA ALA A 115 -21.94 24.47 -17.14
C ALA A 115 -21.08 24.79 -15.91
N THR A 116 -21.17 23.95 -14.88
CA THR A 116 -20.37 24.07 -13.66
C THR A 116 -19.54 22.81 -13.49
N ALA A 117 -18.22 22.97 -13.36
CA ALA A 117 -17.32 21.86 -13.03
C ALA A 117 -17.36 21.62 -11.51
N GLU A 118 -17.67 20.39 -11.09
CA GLU A 118 -17.61 19.99 -9.68
C GLU A 118 -16.34 19.17 -9.43
N LYS A 119 -15.49 19.63 -8.49
CA LYS A 119 -14.48 18.76 -7.88
C LYS A 119 -15.10 17.94 -6.76
N ARG A 120 -14.54 16.74 -6.54
CA ARG A 120 -14.99 15.68 -5.61
C ARG A 120 -15.16 16.11 -4.14
N ASN A 121 -14.78 17.34 -3.77
CA ASN A 121 -14.82 17.89 -2.41
C ASN A 121 -15.79 19.08 -2.23
N GLY A 122 -16.75 19.28 -3.14
CA GLY A 122 -17.90 20.17 -2.91
C GLY A 122 -17.64 21.69 -2.95
N ARG A 123 -16.48 22.15 -3.43
CA ARG A 123 -16.23 23.57 -3.73
C ARG A 123 -16.30 23.81 -5.23
N HIS A 124 -17.18 24.73 -5.64
CA HIS A 124 -17.36 25.14 -7.04
C HIS A 124 -16.09 25.81 -7.59
N VAL A 125 -15.64 25.41 -8.77
CA VAL A 125 -14.57 26.10 -9.50
C VAL A 125 -15.12 26.48 -10.88
N ARG A 126 -15.17 27.80 -11.13
CA ARG A 126 -15.49 28.47 -12.40
C ARG A 126 -16.80 28.05 -13.08
N THR A 127 -17.74 28.99 -13.07
CA THR A 127 -18.98 28.93 -13.87
C THR A 127 -18.70 29.52 -15.24
N HIS A 128 -18.97 28.77 -16.31
CA HIS A 128 -18.95 29.31 -17.68
C HIS A 128 -20.40 29.46 -18.14
N ASN A 129 -20.78 30.69 -18.47
CA ASN A 129 -22.06 30.97 -19.14
C ASN A 129 -21.83 30.83 -20.63
N ILE A 130 -22.32 29.73 -21.22
CA ILE A 130 -22.21 29.52 -22.66
C ILE A 130 -23.57 29.85 -23.28
N PRO A 131 -23.66 30.87 -24.14
CA PRO A 131 -24.89 31.11 -24.90
C PRO A 131 -25.06 29.98 -25.91
N VAL A 132 -26.22 29.30 -25.89
CA VAL A 132 -26.53 28.24 -26.85
C VAL A 132 -27.90 28.48 -27.47
N LEU A 133 -27.99 28.30 -28.79
CA LEU A 133 -29.24 28.37 -29.52
C LEU A 133 -29.91 26.99 -29.51
N LEU A 134 -31.06 26.86 -28.85
CA LEU A 134 -31.86 25.64 -28.85
C LEU A 134 -33.02 25.81 -29.83
N VAL A 135 -33.05 24.99 -30.88
CA VAL A 135 -34.17 24.91 -31.82
C VAL A 135 -35.07 23.74 -31.39
N PHE A 136 -36.29 24.04 -30.94
CA PHE A 136 -37.29 23.02 -30.60
C PHE A 136 -38.26 22.83 -31.76
N ALA A 137 -38.57 21.58 -32.10
CA ALA A 137 -39.70 21.23 -32.96
C ALA A 137 -40.89 20.84 -32.07
N GLY A 138 -41.74 21.81 -31.71
CA GLY A 138 -43.01 21.59 -31.00
C GLY A 138 -43.13 22.21 -29.59
N ASP A 139 -44.38 22.41 -29.16
CA ASP A 139 -44.74 23.02 -27.88
C ASP A 139 -44.55 22.07 -26.69
N PHE A 140 -43.80 22.50 -25.67
CA PHE A 140 -43.48 21.72 -24.47
C PHE A 140 -44.16 22.33 -23.22
N ALA A 141 -45.02 21.56 -22.54
CA ALA A 141 -45.65 21.94 -21.27
C ALA A 141 -44.74 21.63 -20.07
N ALA A 142 -44.71 22.52 -19.07
CA ALA A 142 -43.65 22.63 -18.08
C ALA A 142 -43.85 21.78 -16.80
N SER A 143 -42.77 21.17 -16.29
CA SER A 143 -42.48 21.17 -14.85
C SER A 143 -40.96 21.03 -14.54
N ARG A 144 -40.49 21.94 -13.68
CA ARG A 144 -39.24 22.07 -12.88
C ARG A 144 -37.89 21.47 -13.36
N SER A 145 -36.88 22.36 -13.38
CA SER A 145 -35.42 22.18 -13.38
C SER A 145 -34.86 20.74 -13.41
N ASN A 146 -34.40 20.31 -14.59
CA ASN A 146 -33.67 19.05 -14.77
C ASN A 146 -32.15 19.29 -14.66
N VAL A 147 -31.47 18.56 -13.78
CA VAL A 147 -30.01 18.48 -13.71
C VAL A 147 -29.58 17.20 -14.41
N VAL A 148 -28.77 17.30 -15.46
CA VAL A 148 -28.23 16.14 -16.20
C VAL A 148 -26.76 15.96 -15.81
N ARG A 149 -26.41 14.79 -15.27
CA ARG A 149 -25.01 14.38 -15.04
C ARG A 149 -24.53 13.59 -16.26
N LEU A 150 -23.43 14.04 -16.86
CA LEU A 150 -22.79 13.33 -17.96
C LEU A 150 -21.69 12.42 -17.42
N THR A 151 -21.74 11.15 -17.78
CA THR A 151 -20.66 10.17 -17.58
C THR A 151 -20.22 9.73 -18.98
N PRO A 152 -18.91 9.60 -19.27
CA PRO A 152 -18.46 9.24 -20.60
C PRO A 152 -18.97 7.83 -20.99
N PRO A 153 -19.40 7.62 -22.25
CA PRO A 153 -19.96 6.34 -22.67
C PRO A 153 -18.87 5.27 -22.80
N GLY A 154 -19.10 4.12 -22.18
CA GLY A 154 -18.40 2.88 -22.48
C GLY A 154 -19.09 2.14 -23.62
N GLY A 155 -18.30 1.59 -24.55
CA GLY A 155 -18.75 0.65 -25.56
C GLY A 155 -17.95 0.70 -26.87
N CYS A 156 -16.93 -0.15 -26.99
CA CYS A 156 -16.80 -1.23 -28.00
C CYS A 156 -15.43 -1.90 -27.80
N LEU A 157 -15.40 -3.23 -27.87
CA LEU A 157 -14.23 -4.07 -27.60
C LEU A 157 -13.12 -3.81 -28.62
N ASP A 158 -12.04 -3.16 -28.17
CA ASP A 158 -10.73 -3.25 -28.80
C ASP A 158 -9.76 -3.80 -27.75
N SER A 159 -9.21 -4.98 -28.03
CA SER A 159 -8.34 -5.80 -27.18
C SER A 159 -7.02 -5.15 -26.73
N ARG A 160 -6.82 -3.85 -27.01
CA ARG A 160 -5.59 -3.10 -26.68
C ARG A 160 -5.76 -1.96 -25.67
N ALA A 161 -6.94 -1.77 -25.08
CA ALA A 161 -7.14 -0.72 -24.10
C ALA A 161 -8.08 -1.12 -22.95
N MET A 162 -7.71 -2.14 -22.17
CA MET A 162 -8.17 -2.23 -20.78
C MET A 162 -7.23 -1.40 -19.92
N ALA A 163 -7.51 -0.10 -19.81
CA ALA A 163 -6.90 0.73 -18.77
C ALA A 163 -7.55 0.35 -17.44
N PHE A 164 -6.95 -0.61 -16.77
CA PHE A 164 -7.33 -1.10 -15.45
C PHE A 164 -7.16 0.04 -14.43
N LYS A 165 -8.20 0.35 -13.63
CA LYS A 165 -8.23 1.50 -12.71
C LYS A 165 -7.16 1.50 -11.61
N GLN A 166 -6.45 0.40 -11.40
CA GLN A 166 -5.29 0.30 -10.51
C GLN A 166 -3.98 0.81 -11.18
N PHE A 167 -3.93 0.83 -12.51
CA PHE A 167 -2.73 1.10 -13.31
C PHE A 167 -2.65 2.53 -13.85
N ASP A 168 -3.39 3.48 -13.28
CA ASP A 168 -3.13 4.90 -13.56
C ASP A 168 -1.73 5.34 -13.10
N ARG A 169 -1.01 4.49 -12.33
CA ARG A 169 0.31 4.78 -11.76
C ARG A 169 1.42 3.82 -12.18
N VAL A 170 1.12 2.57 -12.53
CA VAL A 170 2.13 1.56 -12.87
C VAL A 170 1.95 1.15 -14.34
N PRO A 171 3.04 0.99 -15.12
CA PRO A 171 2.93 0.53 -16.50
C PRO A 171 2.11 -0.76 -16.66
N ASN A 172 1.27 -0.81 -17.69
CA ASN A 172 0.32 -1.90 -17.91
C ASN A 172 0.98 -3.27 -18.14
N HIS A 173 2.26 -3.33 -18.53
CA HIS A 173 2.96 -4.60 -18.74
C HIS A 173 3.29 -5.35 -17.44
N TYR A 174 3.16 -4.68 -16.29
CA TYR A 174 3.24 -5.35 -14.98
C TYR A 174 1.90 -5.98 -14.54
N ALA A 175 0.81 -5.74 -15.27
CA ALA A 175 -0.50 -6.33 -14.99
C ALA A 175 -0.54 -7.82 -15.38
N GLY A 176 -1.30 -8.62 -14.63
CA GLY A 176 -1.60 -10.01 -14.96
C GLY A 176 -3.11 -10.20 -15.11
N ALA A 177 -3.57 -10.84 -16.19
CA ALA A 177 -5.01 -10.92 -16.51
C ALA A 177 -5.82 -11.73 -15.47
N VAL A 178 -5.30 -12.89 -15.05
CA VAL A 178 -5.90 -13.75 -14.01
C VAL A 178 -5.90 -13.02 -12.67
N ILE A 179 -4.74 -12.46 -12.31
CA ILE A 179 -4.57 -11.74 -11.04
C ILE A 179 -5.46 -10.52 -10.96
N GLN A 180 -5.63 -9.78 -12.06
CA GLN A 180 -6.52 -8.64 -12.10
C GLN A 180 -7.98 -9.04 -11.92
N ARG A 181 -8.43 -10.14 -12.54
CA ARG A 181 -9.77 -10.71 -12.32
C ARG A 181 -10.00 -11.06 -10.84
N ILE A 182 -9.00 -11.62 -10.17
CA ILE A 182 -9.04 -11.91 -8.73
C ILE A 182 -9.15 -10.61 -7.91
N LYS A 183 -8.33 -9.60 -8.23
CA LYS A 183 -8.37 -8.29 -7.55
C LYS A 183 -9.71 -7.60 -7.74
N ASP A 184 -10.27 -7.60 -8.96
CA ASP A 184 -11.58 -7.02 -9.28
C ASP A 184 -12.70 -7.73 -8.51
N PHE A 185 -12.71 -9.07 -8.51
CA PHE A 185 -13.63 -9.85 -7.69
C PHE A 185 -13.55 -9.45 -6.21
N ARG A 186 -12.34 -9.26 -5.67
CA ARG A 186 -12.15 -8.85 -4.27
C ARG A 186 -12.42 -7.37 -4.00
N GLN A 187 -12.48 -6.53 -5.02
CA GLN A 187 -13.00 -5.18 -4.87
C GLN A 187 -14.49 -5.20 -4.60
N ASP A 188 -15.24 -6.14 -5.16
CA ASP A 188 -16.69 -6.21 -4.97
C ASP A 188 -17.09 -7.13 -3.81
N MET A 189 -16.42 -8.27 -3.66
CA MET A 189 -16.76 -9.33 -2.71
C MET A 189 -15.83 -9.36 -1.51
N GLY A 190 -16.41 -9.44 -0.30
CA GLY A 190 -15.66 -9.60 0.95
C GLY A 190 -14.64 -8.51 1.22
N LYS A 191 -14.96 -7.24 0.90
CA LYS A 191 -14.03 -6.09 0.99
C LYS A 191 -13.17 -6.04 2.26
N ARG A 192 -13.74 -6.46 3.40
CA ARG A 192 -13.12 -6.49 4.73
C ARG A 192 -12.76 -7.91 5.22
N SER A 193 -13.17 -8.94 4.50
CA SER A 193 -12.84 -10.33 4.83
C SER A 193 -11.39 -10.59 4.46
N LEU A 194 -10.65 -11.23 5.37
CA LEU A 194 -9.30 -11.73 5.11
C LEU A 194 -9.31 -13.14 4.49
N ALA A 195 -10.48 -13.77 4.38
CA ALA A 195 -10.59 -15.08 3.73
C ALA A 195 -9.96 -15.04 2.32
N PRO A 196 -9.17 -16.06 1.96
CA PRO A 196 -8.55 -16.12 0.65
C PRO A 196 -9.61 -16.27 -0.45
N THR A 197 -9.26 -15.78 -1.64
CA THR A 197 -9.99 -16.10 -2.86
C THR A 197 -9.66 -17.53 -3.26
N VAL A 198 -10.68 -18.29 -3.63
CA VAL A 198 -10.55 -19.62 -4.22
C VAL A 198 -10.77 -19.50 -5.72
N LEU A 199 -9.81 -19.98 -6.50
CA LEU A 199 -9.92 -20.21 -7.93
C LEU A 199 -9.81 -21.72 -8.18
N THR A 200 -10.93 -22.33 -8.54
CA THR A 200 -11.00 -23.77 -8.84
C THR A 200 -10.91 -24.00 -10.35
N VAL A 201 -9.91 -24.76 -10.77
CA VAL A 201 -9.68 -25.19 -12.16
C VAL A 201 -9.62 -26.72 -12.17
N GLY A 202 -10.72 -27.37 -12.54
CA GLY A 202 -10.85 -28.83 -12.39
C GLY A 202 -10.68 -29.27 -10.93
N GLU A 203 -9.67 -30.09 -10.65
CA GLU A 203 -9.30 -30.59 -9.32
C GLU A 203 -8.16 -29.77 -8.66
N LEU A 204 -7.70 -28.69 -9.31
CA LEU A 204 -6.75 -27.73 -8.75
C LEU A 204 -7.51 -26.57 -8.09
N GLU A 205 -7.29 -26.36 -6.79
CA GLU A 205 -7.73 -25.18 -6.07
C GLU A 205 -6.55 -24.25 -5.79
N VAL A 206 -6.58 -23.04 -6.36
CA VAL A 206 -5.59 -22.00 -6.05
C VAL A 206 -6.18 -21.01 -5.07
N LEU A 207 -5.53 -20.90 -3.91
CA LEU A 207 -5.85 -19.94 -2.88
C LEU A 207 -4.96 -18.71 -3.00
N VAL A 208 -5.59 -17.54 -3.17
CA VAL A 208 -4.88 -16.25 -3.23
C VAL A 208 -5.33 -15.38 -2.05
N PRO A 209 -4.42 -14.87 -1.22
CA PRO A 209 -4.80 -14.06 -0.06
C PRO A 209 -5.45 -12.75 -0.48
N ARG A 210 -6.10 -12.06 0.46
CA ARG A 210 -6.72 -10.75 0.21
C ARG A 210 -5.70 -9.68 -0.23
N HIS A 211 -4.53 -9.68 0.40
CA HIS A 211 -3.49 -8.67 0.20
C HIS A 211 -2.22 -9.35 -0.28
N PHE A 212 -1.71 -8.90 -1.43
CA PHE A 212 -0.51 -9.39 -2.11
C PHE A 212 -0.12 -8.39 -3.22
N GLY A 213 1.07 -8.56 -3.78
CA GLY A 213 1.59 -7.76 -4.90
C GLY A 213 1.91 -6.30 -4.51
N PHE A 214 2.10 -5.44 -5.52
CA PHE A 214 2.52 -4.06 -5.32
C PHE A 214 1.73 -3.28 -4.25
N CYS A 215 2.46 -2.69 -3.29
CA CYS A 215 1.92 -1.73 -2.34
C CYS A 215 1.96 -0.30 -2.90
N PHE A 216 1.28 0.64 -2.22
CA PHE A 216 1.25 2.05 -2.65
C PHE A 216 2.64 2.69 -2.80
N GLY A 217 3.57 2.40 -1.87
CA GLY A 217 4.92 2.95 -1.92
C GLY A 217 5.68 2.49 -3.16
N VAL A 218 5.55 1.21 -3.51
CA VAL A 218 6.14 0.61 -4.70
C VAL A 218 5.50 1.14 -5.97
N GLU A 219 4.16 1.19 -6.06
CA GLU A 219 3.45 1.76 -7.21
C GLU A 219 3.88 3.22 -7.46
N ARG A 220 4.03 4.02 -6.39
CA ARG A 220 4.52 5.40 -6.47
C ARG A 220 5.95 5.46 -6.98
N ALA A 221 6.85 4.63 -6.45
CA ALA A 221 8.26 4.67 -6.84
C ALA A 221 8.46 4.30 -8.31
N ILE A 222 7.78 3.25 -8.78
CA ILE A 222 7.77 2.86 -10.20
C ILE A 222 7.21 4.01 -11.05
N HIS A 223 6.05 4.58 -10.68
CA HIS A 223 5.47 5.71 -11.40
C HIS A 223 6.45 6.87 -11.58
N MET A 224 7.18 7.22 -10.51
CA MET A 224 8.14 8.32 -10.51
C MET A 224 9.36 8.02 -11.40
N ALA A 225 9.89 6.79 -11.35
CA ALA A 225 10.99 6.37 -12.21
C ALA A 225 10.62 6.43 -13.70
N PHE A 226 9.46 5.90 -14.07
CA PHE A 226 8.95 6.00 -15.44
C PHE A 226 8.65 7.45 -15.86
N SER A 227 8.08 8.26 -14.96
CA SER A 227 7.87 9.69 -15.22
C SER A 227 9.18 10.45 -15.45
N ALA A 228 10.25 10.09 -14.74
CA ALA A 228 11.57 10.69 -14.94
C ALA A 228 12.11 10.36 -16.33
N LEU A 229 12.03 9.10 -16.77
CA LEU A 229 12.39 8.66 -18.12
C LEU A 229 11.63 9.41 -19.21
N GLU A 230 10.33 9.63 -19.02
CA GLU A 230 9.49 10.32 -20.00
C GLU A 230 9.73 11.83 -20.06
N ARG A 231 10.00 12.47 -18.92
CA ARG A 231 10.15 13.93 -18.81
C ARG A 231 11.55 14.43 -19.09
N HIS A 232 12.55 13.56 -18.96
CA HIS A 232 13.96 13.88 -19.13
C HIS A 232 14.64 12.93 -20.12
N PRO A 233 14.09 12.73 -21.35
CA PRO A 233 14.64 11.78 -22.32
C PRO A 233 16.07 12.12 -22.79
N GLU A 234 16.50 13.37 -22.62
CA GLU A 234 17.82 13.87 -22.98
C GLU A 234 18.87 13.77 -21.86
N ARG A 235 18.45 13.48 -20.63
CA ARG A 235 19.34 13.46 -19.45
C ARG A 235 19.68 12.03 -19.07
N GLN A 236 20.88 11.83 -18.54
CA GLN A 236 21.21 10.57 -17.91
C GLN A 236 20.44 10.43 -16.60
N ILE A 237 19.69 9.34 -16.47
CA ILE A 237 19.00 9.01 -15.23
C ILE A 237 19.82 7.96 -14.51
N ASN A 238 20.18 8.27 -13.27
CA ASN A 238 20.82 7.36 -12.35
C ASN A 238 19.86 7.08 -11.19
N LEU A 239 19.96 5.90 -10.60
CA LEU A 239 19.19 5.50 -9.44
C LEU A 239 20.18 5.00 -8.39
N LEU A 240 20.03 5.41 -7.13
CA LEU A 240 21.05 5.17 -6.11
C LEU A 240 21.38 3.69 -5.91
N SER A 241 20.36 2.84 -5.92
CA SER A 241 20.43 1.37 -5.88
C SER A 241 19.15 0.80 -6.49
N GLU A 242 18.74 -0.42 -6.19
CA GLU A 242 17.47 -0.95 -6.71
C GLU A 242 16.27 -0.03 -6.38
N ILE A 243 15.31 0.15 -7.29
CA ILE A 243 14.14 1.01 -6.99
C ILE A 243 13.30 0.38 -5.89
N ILE A 244 13.21 -0.94 -5.95
CA ILE A 244 12.57 -1.90 -5.05
C ILE A 244 13.31 -3.23 -5.18
N HIS A 245 13.22 -4.11 -4.19
CA HIS A 245 13.78 -5.47 -4.29
C HIS A 245 12.89 -6.39 -5.15
N ASN A 246 12.95 -6.20 -6.47
CA ASN A 246 12.35 -7.07 -7.47
C ASN A 246 13.16 -7.03 -8.78
N PRO A 247 13.78 -8.15 -9.20
CA PRO A 247 14.70 -8.16 -10.35
C PRO A 247 14.00 -7.78 -11.66
N LEU A 248 12.79 -8.27 -11.94
CA LEU A 248 12.06 -7.94 -13.16
C LEU A 248 11.87 -6.42 -13.35
N VAL A 249 11.56 -5.71 -12.26
CA VAL A 249 11.34 -4.26 -12.30
C VAL A 249 12.66 -3.51 -12.49
N ASN A 250 13.73 -3.92 -11.79
CA ASN A 250 15.05 -3.29 -11.93
C ASN A 250 15.63 -3.53 -13.33
N ASP A 251 15.51 -4.73 -13.88
CA ASP A 251 15.96 -5.08 -15.22
C ASP A 251 15.23 -4.27 -16.29
N ASP A 252 13.91 -4.07 -16.15
CA ASP A 252 13.12 -3.24 -17.08
C ASP A 252 13.53 -1.76 -17.02
N LEU A 253 13.89 -1.25 -15.84
CA LEU A 253 14.41 0.12 -15.70
C LEU A 253 15.82 0.25 -16.32
N GLU A 254 16.69 -0.73 -16.11
CA GLU A 254 18.05 -0.75 -16.69
C GLU A 254 18.02 -0.83 -18.21
N GLN A 255 17.17 -1.69 -18.77
CA GLN A 255 16.95 -1.81 -20.22
C GLN A 255 16.44 -0.51 -20.86
N ARG A 256 15.84 0.39 -20.07
CA ARG A 256 15.38 1.72 -20.49
C ARG A 256 16.44 2.81 -20.33
N GLY A 257 17.64 2.45 -19.86
CA GLY A 257 18.78 3.35 -19.76
C GLY A 257 19.02 3.96 -18.37
N ILE A 258 18.27 3.55 -17.34
CA ILE A 258 18.62 3.90 -15.96
C ILE A 258 19.90 3.17 -15.57
N ARG A 259 20.86 3.88 -14.96
CA ARG A 259 22.07 3.26 -14.39
C ARG A 259 21.99 3.23 -12.86
N PHE A 260 22.42 2.12 -12.26
CA PHE A 260 22.48 1.98 -10.80
C PHE A 260 23.82 2.46 -10.25
N ILE A 261 23.79 3.40 -9.30
CA ILE A 261 25.02 3.94 -8.68
C ILE A 261 25.64 2.93 -7.74
N HIS A 262 24.84 2.19 -6.99
CA HIS A 262 25.24 1.07 -6.13
C HIS A 262 24.52 -0.20 -6.55
N ASP A 263 25.11 -1.35 -6.26
CA ASP A 263 24.41 -2.64 -6.31
C ASP A 263 23.56 -2.91 -5.07
N SER A 264 22.89 -4.06 -5.07
CA SER A 264 22.06 -4.54 -3.96
C SER A 264 22.86 -4.88 -2.69
N ASP A 265 24.19 -5.02 -2.78
CA ASP A 265 25.08 -5.22 -1.63
C ASP A 265 25.68 -3.89 -1.14
N GLY A 266 25.30 -2.76 -1.75
CA GLY A 266 25.77 -1.41 -1.42
C GLY A 266 27.13 -1.05 -2.02
N GLN A 267 27.68 -1.87 -2.90
CA GLN A 267 28.93 -1.55 -3.59
C GLN A 267 28.69 -0.54 -4.69
N ARG A 268 29.50 0.52 -4.70
CA ARG A 268 29.40 1.57 -5.71
C ARG A 268 29.88 1.06 -7.07
N ARG A 269 29.03 1.21 -8.09
CA ARG A 269 29.28 0.86 -9.50
C ARG A 269 29.66 2.08 -10.35
N ILE A 270 29.17 3.27 -9.98
CA ILE A 270 29.40 4.51 -10.72
C ILE A 270 30.17 5.48 -9.83
N GLU A 271 31.34 5.93 -10.29
CA GLU A 271 32.20 6.81 -9.50
C GLU A 271 31.55 8.18 -9.27
N GLU A 272 31.92 8.85 -8.17
CA GLU A 272 31.41 10.19 -7.83
C GLU A 272 31.70 11.21 -8.94
N SER A 273 32.85 11.09 -9.60
CA SER A 273 33.23 11.96 -10.73
C SER A 273 32.45 11.73 -12.03
N GLU A 274 31.71 10.61 -12.14
CA GLU A 274 30.91 10.30 -13.33
C GLU A 274 29.50 10.89 -13.26
N ILE A 275 29.04 11.28 -12.06
CA ILE A 275 27.76 11.95 -11.85
C ILE A 275 27.93 13.43 -12.14
N ARG A 276 27.05 13.98 -12.98
CA ARG A 276 27.10 15.39 -13.38
C ARG A 276 25.91 16.17 -12.84
N ALA A 277 26.04 17.48 -12.70
CA ALA A 277 24.98 18.34 -12.20
C ALA A 277 23.71 18.32 -13.10
N GLU A 278 23.88 18.05 -14.40
CA GLU A 278 22.77 17.85 -15.33
C GLU A 278 22.10 16.47 -15.24
N ASP A 279 22.63 15.50 -14.50
CA ASP A 279 22.01 14.18 -14.37
C ASP A 279 20.74 14.25 -13.51
N VAL A 280 19.84 13.29 -13.70
CA VAL A 280 18.75 13.02 -12.76
C VAL A 280 19.17 11.89 -11.86
N VAL A 281 19.07 12.05 -10.54
CA VAL A 281 19.32 10.97 -9.58
C VAL A 281 18.05 10.69 -8.80
N LEU A 282 17.60 9.44 -8.85
CA LEU A 282 16.46 8.95 -8.10
C LEU A 282 16.91 8.33 -6.76
N ILE A 283 16.19 8.64 -5.68
CA ILE A 283 16.30 7.94 -4.38
C ILE A 283 15.29 6.79 -4.38
N PRO A 284 15.65 5.58 -3.96
CA PRO A 284 14.78 4.40 -4.00
C PRO A 284 13.66 4.44 -2.96
N ALA A 285 12.72 3.50 -3.04
CA ALA A 285 11.50 3.50 -2.22
C ALA A 285 11.78 3.33 -0.71
N PHE A 286 12.90 2.73 -0.35
CA PHE A 286 13.35 2.54 1.03
C PHE A 286 14.20 3.70 1.56
N GLY A 287 14.41 4.74 0.75
CA GLY A 287 15.18 5.91 1.12
C GLY A 287 16.69 5.74 0.98
N THR A 288 17.43 6.72 1.50
CA THR A 288 18.89 6.71 1.50
C THR A 288 19.43 7.38 2.76
N THR A 289 20.69 7.11 3.09
CA THR A 289 21.38 7.76 4.20
C THR A 289 21.73 9.22 3.89
N LEU A 290 21.87 10.04 4.93
CA LEU A 290 22.31 11.43 4.81
C LEU A 290 23.73 11.53 4.22
N GLU A 291 24.59 10.57 4.49
CA GLU A 291 25.95 10.51 3.95
C GLU A 291 25.96 10.36 2.42
N ILE A 292 25.07 9.52 1.88
CA ILE A 292 24.91 9.35 0.44
C ILE A 292 24.31 10.62 -0.18
N GLU A 293 23.32 11.25 0.47
CA GLU A 293 22.79 12.54 -0.02
C GLU A 293 23.87 13.62 -0.06
N GLN A 294 24.74 13.71 0.95
CA GLN A 294 25.86 14.64 0.94
C GLN A 294 26.86 14.34 -0.19
N SER A 295 27.07 13.07 -0.55
CA SER A 295 27.88 12.70 -1.74
C SER A 295 27.23 13.17 -3.04
N LEU A 296 25.91 13.03 -3.17
CA LEU A 296 25.19 13.56 -4.32
C LEU A 296 25.32 15.09 -4.43
N GLN A 297 25.21 15.81 -3.31
CA GLN A 297 25.40 17.26 -3.26
C GLN A 297 26.82 17.67 -3.68
N ARG A 298 27.85 16.94 -3.24
CA ARG A 298 29.24 17.15 -3.69
C ARG A 298 29.41 16.91 -5.19
N SER A 299 28.61 16.00 -5.76
CA SER A 299 28.55 15.73 -7.20
C SER A 299 27.74 16.77 -8.00
N GLY A 300 27.16 17.77 -7.33
CA GLY A 300 26.37 18.83 -7.96
C GLY A 300 24.87 18.56 -8.05
N ILE A 301 24.37 17.48 -7.44
CA ILE A 301 22.94 17.17 -7.37
C ILE A 301 22.34 17.81 -6.11
N ASP A 302 21.55 18.86 -6.27
CA ASP A 302 20.91 19.53 -5.13
C ASP A 302 19.67 18.77 -4.62
N THR A 303 19.91 17.86 -3.67
CA THR A 303 18.87 17.06 -3.02
C THR A 303 17.97 17.87 -2.08
N THR A 304 18.29 19.13 -1.80
CA THR A 304 17.53 19.96 -0.84
C THR A 304 16.34 20.66 -1.47
N THR A 305 16.30 20.75 -2.80
CA THR A 305 15.21 21.44 -3.50
C THR A 305 13.88 20.70 -3.37
N GLN A 306 12.79 21.47 -3.28
CA GLN A 306 11.44 20.92 -3.31
C GLN A 306 11.16 20.14 -4.61
N GLU A 307 11.69 20.63 -5.73
CA GLU A 307 11.55 19.95 -7.02
C GLU A 307 12.16 18.55 -6.98
N PHE A 308 13.36 18.40 -6.44
CA PHE A 308 14.00 17.10 -6.27
C PHE A 308 13.18 16.16 -5.38
N ARG A 309 12.74 16.65 -4.21
CA ARG A 309 11.95 15.84 -3.26
C ARG A 309 10.60 15.40 -3.81
N GLU A 310 9.97 16.21 -4.66
CA GLU A 310 8.67 15.87 -5.24
C GLU A 310 8.76 14.91 -6.43
N HIS A 311 9.86 14.95 -7.18
CA HIS A 311 9.95 14.24 -8.47
C HIS A 311 10.96 13.09 -8.50
N PHE A 312 12.00 13.14 -7.67
CA PHE A 312 13.12 12.20 -7.73
C PHE A 312 13.36 11.46 -6.41
N ASP A 313 12.83 11.97 -5.29
CA ASP A 313 12.81 11.23 -4.03
C ASP A 313 11.61 10.26 -3.97
N THR A 314 11.86 9.00 -4.33
CA THR A 314 10.82 7.97 -4.36
C THR A 314 10.57 7.31 -3.01
N THR A 315 11.25 7.76 -1.93
CA THR A 315 11.09 7.25 -0.57
C THR A 315 9.62 7.12 -0.21
N CYS A 316 9.24 5.94 0.27
CA CYS A 316 7.88 5.65 0.68
C CYS A 316 7.49 6.56 1.86
N PRO A 317 6.33 7.23 1.83
CA PRO A 317 5.89 8.08 2.95
C PRO A 317 5.74 7.33 4.29
N PHE A 318 5.60 6.01 4.26
CA PHE A 318 5.58 5.19 5.48
C PHE A 318 6.98 4.94 6.04
N VAL A 319 8.03 5.00 5.22
CA VAL A 319 9.44 4.95 5.67
C VAL A 319 9.82 6.30 6.27
N SER A 320 9.54 7.41 5.58
CA SER A 320 9.82 8.75 6.12
C SER A 320 9.06 9.04 7.42
N LYS A 321 7.85 8.48 7.60
CA LYS A 321 7.12 8.56 8.88
C LYS A 321 7.91 7.94 10.04
N VAL A 322 8.67 6.87 9.80
CA VAL A 322 9.53 6.26 10.84
C VAL A 322 10.65 7.22 11.23
N TRP A 323 11.23 7.93 10.25
CA TRP A 323 12.27 8.93 10.48
C TRP A 323 11.72 10.11 11.28
N ASP A 324 10.59 10.67 10.86
CA ASP A 324 9.89 11.75 11.58
C ASP A 324 9.62 11.35 13.05
N ARG A 325 9.13 10.12 13.26
CA ARG A 325 8.84 9.63 14.61
C ARG A 325 10.10 9.43 15.43
N GLY A 326 11.17 8.91 14.83
CA GLY A 326 12.47 8.75 15.48
C GLY A 326 13.11 10.09 15.84
N GLU A 327 12.98 11.11 14.99
CA GLU A 327 13.40 12.48 15.28
C GLU A 327 12.67 13.05 16.50
N GLU A 328 11.33 12.97 16.53
CA GLU A 328 10.51 13.45 17.65
C GLU A 328 10.96 12.81 18.97
N LEU A 329 11.16 11.49 18.98
CA LEU A 329 11.58 10.73 20.16
C LEU A 329 13.02 11.05 20.60
N GLY A 330 13.92 11.23 19.63
CA GLY A 330 15.30 11.63 19.91
C GLY A 330 15.34 13.00 20.59
N GLN A 331 14.55 13.96 20.09
CA GLN A 331 14.39 15.29 20.70
C GLN A 331 13.76 15.22 22.10
N GLU A 332 12.94 14.21 22.39
CA GLU A 332 12.41 13.91 23.73
C GLU A 332 13.43 13.18 24.64
N GLY A 333 14.65 12.92 24.16
CA GLY A 333 15.74 12.31 24.92
C GLY A 333 15.63 10.80 25.07
N TYR A 334 14.95 10.12 24.15
CA TYR A 334 14.99 8.65 24.07
C TYR A 334 16.15 8.19 23.18
N THR A 335 16.76 7.07 23.56
CA THR A 335 17.52 6.24 22.63
C THR A 335 16.55 5.48 21.74
N ILE A 336 16.79 5.56 20.44
CA ILE A 336 15.97 4.94 19.42
C ILE A 336 16.51 3.55 19.13
N VAL A 337 15.84 2.53 19.65
CA VAL A 337 16.08 1.15 19.25
C VAL A 337 15.33 0.89 17.95
N ILE A 338 16.08 0.55 16.90
CA ILE A 338 15.55 0.26 15.57
C ILE A 338 15.47 -1.26 15.44
N HIS A 339 14.24 -1.80 15.47
CA HIS A 339 14.01 -3.20 15.16
C HIS A 339 14.13 -3.43 13.65
N GLY A 340 15.19 -4.11 13.22
CA GLY A 340 15.45 -4.33 11.81
C GLY A 340 16.80 -4.98 11.51
N LYS A 341 16.97 -5.38 10.25
CA LYS A 341 18.22 -5.98 9.77
C LYS A 341 19.27 -4.89 9.62
N PHE A 342 20.36 -4.93 10.40
CA PHE A 342 21.38 -3.86 10.41
C PHE A 342 21.85 -3.49 9.01
N ARG A 343 22.24 -4.44 8.16
CA ARG A 343 22.77 -4.16 6.81
C ARG A 343 21.72 -3.79 5.76
N HIS A 344 20.42 -3.80 6.09
CA HIS A 344 19.37 -3.49 5.13
C HIS A 344 19.32 -1.98 4.86
N GLU A 345 19.17 -1.57 3.59
CA GLU A 345 19.24 -0.17 3.16
C GLU A 345 18.23 0.73 3.91
N GLU A 346 16.99 0.27 4.08
CA GLU A 346 15.98 1.00 4.87
C GLU A 346 16.38 1.22 6.34
N THR A 347 17.02 0.22 6.95
CA THR A 347 17.49 0.30 8.35
C THR A 347 18.68 1.24 8.45
N GLN A 348 19.60 1.19 7.48
CA GLN A 348 20.72 2.12 7.40
C GLN A 348 20.25 3.56 7.19
N ALA A 349 19.28 3.79 6.30
CA ALA A 349 18.66 5.10 6.12
C ALA A 349 17.99 5.57 7.42
N THR A 350 17.15 4.75 8.03
CA THR A 350 16.49 5.06 9.31
C THR A 350 17.50 5.40 10.40
N HIS A 351 18.56 4.60 10.54
CA HIS A 351 19.65 4.85 11.48
C HIS A 351 20.36 6.18 11.20
N SER A 352 20.68 6.47 9.94
CA SER A 352 21.36 7.70 9.51
C SER A 352 20.54 8.97 9.77
N HIS A 353 19.23 8.94 9.50
CA HIS A 353 18.35 10.09 9.76
C HIS A 353 18.07 10.29 11.25
N THR A 354 17.87 9.21 12.01
CA THR A 354 17.50 9.31 13.43
C THR A 354 18.68 9.66 14.34
N LYS A 355 19.92 9.27 13.98
CA LYS A 355 21.11 9.56 14.80
C LYS A 355 21.47 11.05 14.89
N GLU A 356 20.95 11.89 13.98
CA GLU A 356 21.12 13.35 14.05
C GLU A 356 20.36 13.97 15.23
N HIS A 357 19.38 13.26 15.80
CA HIS A 357 18.46 13.78 16.81
C HIS A 357 18.47 12.99 18.11
N GLY A 358 19.08 11.81 18.15
CA GLY A 358 19.16 10.97 19.34
C GLY A 358 20.18 9.85 19.16
N LYS A 359 20.42 9.10 20.23
CA LYS A 359 21.25 7.89 20.14
C LYS A 359 20.45 6.76 19.53
N THR A 360 21.10 5.87 18.79
CA THR A 360 20.42 4.77 18.11
C THR A 360 21.14 3.44 18.36
N LEU A 361 20.37 2.36 18.40
CA LEU A 361 20.84 0.98 18.48
C LEU A 361 19.97 0.11 17.58
N VAL A 362 20.57 -0.68 16.70
CA VAL A 362 19.83 -1.63 15.85
C VAL A 362 19.78 -3.00 16.52
N VAL A 363 18.57 -3.55 16.63
CA VAL A 363 18.29 -4.88 17.19
C VAL A 363 17.59 -5.71 16.12
N LEU A 364 18.13 -6.89 15.84
CA LEU A 364 17.64 -7.75 14.76
C LEU A 364 16.31 -8.42 15.09
N ASP A 365 16.23 -9.04 16.26
CA ASP A 365 15.18 -9.99 16.61
C ASP A 365 14.90 -10.02 18.12
N ARG A 366 14.09 -10.99 18.54
CA ARG A 366 13.76 -11.23 19.94
C ARG A 366 14.99 -11.55 20.80
N ASP A 367 15.96 -12.28 20.27
CA ASP A 367 17.11 -12.77 21.05
C ASP A 367 18.08 -11.62 21.33
N GLU A 368 18.36 -10.78 20.33
CA GLU A 368 19.11 -9.53 20.53
C GLU A 368 18.35 -8.58 21.47
N ALA A 369 17.02 -8.49 21.38
CA ALA A 369 16.24 -7.69 22.34
C ALA A 369 16.37 -8.20 23.78
N GLN A 370 16.43 -9.53 23.96
CA GLN A 370 16.63 -10.14 25.27
C GLN A 370 18.02 -9.84 25.83
N GLN A 371 19.05 -9.81 25.00
CA GLN A 371 20.40 -9.42 25.43
C GLN A 371 20.45 -7.95 25.88
N VAL A 372 19.82 -7.04 25.13
CA VAL A 372 19.68 -5.64 25.55
C VAL A 372 18.91 -5.56 26.89
N ALA A 373 17.82 -6.31 27.04
CA ALA A 373 17.07 -6.39 28.29
C ALA A 373 17.91 -6.94 29.46
N ASP A 374 18.75 -7.94 29.22
CA ASP A 374 19.65 -8.51 30.22
C ASP A 374 20.73 -7.51 30.64
N PHE A 375 21.25 -6.71 29.70
CA PHE A 375 22.13 -5.59 30.02
C PHE A 375 21.43 -4.53 30.86
N ILE A 376 20.23 -4.09 30.47
CA ILE A 376 19.41 -3.16 31.26
C ILE A 376 19.17 -3.73 32.67
N ALA A 377 18.95 -5.04 32.81
CA ALA A 377 18.73 -5.69 34.10
C ALA A 377 20.03 -5.92 34.91
N GLY A 378 21.21 -5.58 34.39
CA GLY A 378 22.51 -5.81 35.04
C GLY A 378 22.96 -7.28 35.04
N LYS A 379 22.43 -8.11 34.14
CA LYS A 379 22.75 -9.53 33.98
C LYS A 379 23.79 -9.80 32.88
N MET A 380 24.05 -8.82 32.02
CA MET A 380 25.05 -8.87 30.95
C MET A 380 26.17 -7.87 31.25
N SER A 381 27.42 -8.23 30.99
CA SER A 381 28.54 -7.31 31.16
C SER A 381 28.64 -6.32 30.01
N LEU A 382 29.35 -5.21 30.23
CA LEU A 382 29.65 -4.23 29.17
C LEU A 382 30.49 -4.84 28.04
N GLU A 383 31.43 -5.73 28.37
CA GLU A 383 32.26 -6.43 27.39
C GLU A 383 31.41 -7.31 26.47
N ASP A 384 30.53 -8.14 27.04
CA ASP A 384 29.62 -9.00 26.26
C ASP A 384 28.69 -8.15 25.37
N PHE A 385 28.20 -7.01 25.90
CA PHE A 385 27.34 -6.10 25.13
C PHE A 385 28.08 -5.56 23.92
N HIS A 386 29.33 -5.11 24.10
CA HIS A 386 30.15 -4.64 22.99
C HIS A 386 30.44 -5.75 21.97
N GLU A 387 30.71 -6.98 22.41
CA GLU A 387 30.92 -8.11 21.49
C GLU A 387 29.72 -8.34 20.56
N HIS A 388 28.49 -8.24 21.09
CA HIS A 388 27.27 -8.53 20.33
C HIS A 388 26.78 -7.37 19.45
N PHE A 389 26.94 -6.13 19.91
CA PHE A 389 26.32 -4.96 19.30
C PHE A 389 27.30 -4.00 18.63
N SER A 390 28.62 -4.28 18.66
CA SER A 390 29.62 -3.44 18.00
C SER A 390 29.27 -3.14 16.54
N GLY A 391 29.29 -1.84 16.22
CA GLY A 391 28.95 -1.33 14.89
C GLY A 391 27.45 -1.15 14.63
N LYS A 392 26.55 -1.54 15.54
CA LYS A 392 25.09 -1.41 15.38
C LYS A 392 24.48 -0.16 16.04
N TRP A 393 25.29 0.76 16.55
CA TRP A 393 24.83 1.96 17.27
C TRP A 393 25.40 3.25 16.69
N SER A 394 24.79 4.38 17.04
CA SER A 394 25.25 5.72 16.65
C SER A 394 26.58 6.09 17.32
N GLU A 395 27.35 7.00 16.71
CA GLU A 395 28.60 7.51 17.28
C GLU A 395 28.41 8.08 18.70
N GLY A 396 29.35 7.73 19.59
CA GLY A 396 29.35 8.14 20.99
C GLY A 396 28.18 7.60 21.81
N PHE A 397 27.55 6.50 21.40
CA PHE A 397 26.60 5.76 22.23
C PHE A 397 27.33 5.09 23.39
N ASP A 398 26.79 5.28 24.60
CA ASP A 398 27.25 4.62 25.83
C ASP A 398 26.08 3.80 26.41
N PRO A 399 26.12 2.46 26.35
CA PRO A 399 25.01 1.63 26.81
C PRO A 399 24.70 1.83 28.31
N GLU A 400 25.65 2.23 29.15
CA GLU A 400 25.42 2.43 30.58
C GLU A 400 24.54 3.66 30.86
N THR A 401 24.62 4.69 30.02
CA THR A 401 23.83 5.93 30.17
C THR A 401 22.64 6.00 29.22
N ASP A 402 22.79 5.48 28.01
CA ASP A 402 21.86 5.74 26.92
C ASP A 402 20.71 4.73 26.87
N LEU A 403 20.81 3.57 27.53
CA LEU A 403 19.71 2.60 27.62
C LEU A 403 18.73 2.87 28.77
N GLN A 404 18.80 4.05 29.40
CA GLN A 404 17.88 4.44 30.48
C GLN A 404 16.50 4.84 29.96
N ARG A 405 16.41 5.40 28.76
CA ARG A 405 15.16 5.81 28.11
C ARG A 405 15.15 5.27 26.68
N VAL A 406 14.23 4.39 26.35
CA VAL A 406 14.19 3.70 25.05
C VAL A 406 12.86 3.91 24.34
N ALA A 407 12.92 4.12 23.03
CA ALA A 407 11.79 4.03 22.12
C ALA A 407 12.09 3.03 21.00
N VAL A 408 11.07 2.33 20.49
CA VAL A 408 11.28 1.21 19.54
C VAL A 408 10.65 1.50 18.19
N VAL A 409 11.43 2.03 17.25
CA VAL A 409 10.99 2.16 15.85
C VAL A 409 11.35 0.89 15.08
N ASN A 410 10.78 0.69 13.88
CA ASN A 410 11.02 -0.53 13.11
C ASN A 410 11.34 -0.22 11.65
N GLN A 411 12.14 -1.09 11.05
CA GLN A 411 12.13 -1.31 9.61
C GLN A 411 10.72 -1.75 9.20
N THR A 412 10.14 -1.10 8.20
CA THR A 412 8.71 -1.19 7.85
C THR A 412 8.26 -2.57 7.38
N THR A 413 9.22 -3.41 6.99
CA THR A 413 8.98 -4.75 6.45
C THR A 413 9.17 -5.88 7.45
N MET A 414 9.54 -5.63 8.71
CA MET A 414 9.74 -6.66 9.75
C MET A 414 8.44 -7.42 10.12
N LEU A 415 8.58 -8.58 10.75
CA LEU A 415 7.44 -9.33 11.31
C LEU A 415 6.71 -8.48 12.37
N ALA A 416 5.39 -8.35 12.20
CA ALA A 416 4.58 -7.51 13.08
C ALA A 416 4.50 -8.08 14.50
N GLU A 417 4.44 -9.40 14.65
CA GLU A 417 4.42 -10.04 15.97
C GLU A 417 5.77 -9.97 16.67
N GLU A 418 6.87 -10.16 15.93
CA GLU A 418 8.22 -10.03 16.49
C GLU A 418 8.50 -8.59 16.94
N THR A 419 8.09 -7.58 16.17
CA THR A 419 8.23 -6.16 16.56
C THR A 419 7.55 -5.88 17.90
N LYS A 420 6.35 -6.43 18.13
CA LYS A 420 5.65 -6.32 19.42
C LYS A 420 6.40 -7.05 20.54
N GLN A 421 7.02 -8.18 20.25
CA GLN A 421 7.81 -8.94 21.22
C GLN A 421 9.07 -8.17 21.63
N VAL A 422 9.82 -7.62 20.66
CA VAL A 422 10.98 -6.76 20.92
C VAL A 422 10.60 -5.58 21.81
N ALA A 423 9.54 -4.84 21.44
CA ALA A 423 9.03 -3.73 22.24
C ALA A 423 8.66 -4.16 23.66
N ARG A 424 7.97 -5.30 23.80
CA ARG A 424 7.56 -5.84 25.10
C ARG A 424 8.75 -6.23 25.98
N ILE A 425 9.76 -6.91 25.42
CA ILE A 425 10.96 -7.33 26.15
C ILE A 425 11.68 -6.13 26.74
N LEU A 426 11.90 -5.09 25.94
CA LEU A 426 12.58 -3.87 26.41
C LEU A 426 11.74 -3.12 27.44
N ARG A 427 10.43 -3.01 27.22
CA ARG A 427 9.50 -2.42 28.18
C ARG A 427 9.53 -3.15 29.54
N ASP A 428 9.49 -4.47 29.51
CA ASP A 428 9.45 -5.30 30.73
C ASP A 428 10.80 -5.20 31.49
N ALA A 429 11.92 -5.08 30.78
CA ALA A 429 13.23 -4.83 31.39
C ALA A 429 13.33 -3.46 32.07
N LEU A 430 12.84 -2.41 31.41
CA LEU A 430 12.81 -1.05 31.96
C LEU A 430 11.86 -0.95 33.16
N SER A 431 10.68 -1.58 33.09
CA SER A 431 9.75 -1.68 34.22
C SER A 431 10.39 -2.39 35.41
N SER A 432 11.14 -3.47 35.16
CA SER A 432 11.84 -4.20 36.23
C SER A 432 12.95 -3.37 36.89
N ARG A 433 13.64 -2.51 36.14
CA ARG A 433 14.74 -1.67 36.64
C ARG A 433 14.25 -0.40 37.34
N PHE A 434 13.30 0.31 36.74
CA PHE A 434 12.88 1.65 37.16
C PHE A 434 11.52 1.68 37.86
N GLY A 435 10.76 0.58 37.79
CA GLY A 435 9.43 0.45 38.37
C GLY A 435 8.30 0.91 37.44
N GLU A 436 7.17 0.23 37.53
CA GLU A 436 6.00 0.47 36.65
C GLU A 436 5.45 1.91 36.73
N SER A 437 5.60 2.58 37.88
CA SER A 437 5.10 3.94 38.09
C SER A 437 5.83 4.99 37.25
N ASP A 438 7.08 4.72 36.83
CA ASP A 438 7.90 5.64 36.03
C ASP A 438 8.14 5.13 34.60
N LEU A 439 7.50 4.02 34.22
CA LEU A 439 7.70 3.39 32.92
C LEU A 439 7.44 4.34 31.74
N ALA A 440 6.46 5.24 31.86
CA ALA A 440 6.14 6.22 30.83
C ALA A 440 7.26 7.25 30.58
N HIS A 441 8.19 7.41 31.52
CA HIS A 441 9.39 8.22 31.35
C HIS A 441 10.51 7.43 30.66
N HIS A 442 10.56 6.12 30.87
CA HIS A 442 11.65 5.26 30.40
C HIS A 442 11.35 4.56 29.07
N PHE A 443 10.08 4.35 28.71
CA PHE A 443 9.70 3.62 27.52
C PHE A 443 8.62 4.35 26.72
N ALA A 444 8.88 4.57 25.44
CA ALA A 444 7.88 5.04 24.48
C ALA A 444 7.44 3.89 23.57
N ASP A 445 6.14 3.53 23.63
CA ASP A 445 5.53 2.57 22.72
C ASP A 445 5.21 3.24 21.38
N THR A 446 5.78 2.69 20.31
CA THR A 446 5.70 3.20 18.92
C THR A 446 5.21 2.12 17.96
N ASN A 447 4.21 1.35 18.39
CA ASN A 447 3.49 0.38 17.56
C ASN A 447 2.93 0.95 16.23
N ASP A 448 2.93 2.27 16.02
CA ASP A 448 2.43 2.95 14.83
C ASP A 448 3.45 3.14 13.69
N THR A 449 4.68 2.63 13.84
CA THR A 449 5.75 2.69 12.80
C THR A 449 5.76 1.48 11.85
N LEU A 450 4.93 0.46 12.09
CA LEU A 450 4.74 -0.64 11.12
C LEU A 450 3.94 -0.16 9.89
N CYS A 451 4.44 -0.47 8.69
CA CYS A 451 3.72 -0.15 7.47
C CYS A 451 2.45 -1.00 7.33
N TYR A 452 1.38 -0.37 6.83
CA TYR A 452 0.09 -1.03 6.63
C TYR A 452 0.20 -2.23 5.68
N ALA A 453 1.03 -2.15 4.62
CA ALA A 453 1.15 -3.18 3.61
C ALA A 453 1.74 -4.47 4.18
N THR A 454 2.80 -4.34 4.98
CA THR A 454 3.42 -5.44 5.72
C THR A 454 2.41 -6.11 6.65
N ASN A 455 1.70 -5.33 7.46
CA ASN A 455 0.69 -5.84 8.39
C ASN A 455 -0.46 -6.57 7.65
N TRP A 456 -0.97 -5.97 6.57
CA TRP A 456 -2.05 -6.53 5.77
C TRP A 456 -1.64 -7.81 5.04
N ASN A 457 -0.45 -7.86 4.44
CA ASN A 457 0.05 -9.05 3.77
C ASN A 457 0.29 -10.19 4.76
N GLN A 458 0.88 -9.92 5.93
CA GLN A 458 1.07 -10.93 6.98
C GLN A 458 -0.27 -11.46 7.51
N ASN A 459 -1.24 -10.58 7.80
CA ASN A 459 -2.56 -11.01 8.27
C ASN A 459 -3.36 -11.77 7.21
N ALA A 460 -3.29 -11.34 5.94
CA ALA A 460 -3.94 -12.06 4.85
C ALA A 460 -3.28 -13.41 4.59
N THR A 461 -1.96 -13.52 4.77
CA THR A 461 -1.23 -14.78 4.67
C THR A 461 -1.54 -15.70 5.85
N LYS A 462 -1.70 -15.19 7.07
CA LYS A 462 -2.18 -15.99 8.21
C LYS A 462 -3.58 -16.55 7.96
N ALA A 463 -4.50 -15.72 7.46
CA ALA A 463 -5.85 -16.16 7.08
C ALA A 463 -5.86 -17.14 5.88
N LEU A 464 -4.82 -17.14 5.06
CA LEU A 464 -4.61 -18.13 3.99
C LEU A 464 -4.28 -19.51 4.58
N LEU A 465 -3.56 -19.56 5.72
CA LEU A 465 -3.23 -20.82 6.40
C LEU A 465 -4.49 -21.51 6.96
N ASP A 466 -5.47 -20.73 7.42
CA ASP A 466 -6.76 -21.25 7.93
C ASP A 466 -7.55 -22.04 6.87
N ALA A 467 -7.21 -21.87 5.59
CA ALA A 467 -7.82 -22.61 4.48
C ALA A 467 -7.10 -23.94 4.17
N GLU A 468 -6.14 -24.34 5.00
CA GLU A 468 -5.41 -25.62 4.93
C GLU A 468 -4.88 -25.97 3.52
N PRO A 469 -4.08 -25.09 2.87
CA PRO A 469 -3.35 -25.44 1.65
C PRO A 469 -2.34 -26.57 1.86
N ASP A 470 -2.14 -27.39 0.84
CA ASP A 470 -1.16 -28.49 0.82
C ASP A 470 0.28 -27.97 0.70
N LEU A 471 0.47 -26.84 0.00
CA LEU A 471 1.75 -26.17 -0.18
C LEU A 471 1.56 -24.68 -0.50
N ALA A 472 2.63 -23.90 -0.33
CA ALA A 472 2.69 -22.50 -0.72
C ALA A 472 3.77 -22.23 -1.77
N VAL A 473 3.42 -21.43 -2.78
CA VAL A 473 4.35 -20.79 -3.71
C VAL A 473 4.31 -19.28 -3.46
N ILE A 474 5.44 -18.74 -3.01
CA ILE A 474 5.62 -17.33 -2.70
C ILE A 474 6.45 -16.71 -3.83
N VAL A 475 5.88 -15.71 -4.51
CA VAL A 475 6.52 -15.07 -5.67
C VAL A 475 7.15 -13.73 -5.26
N GLY A 476 8.43 -13.53 -5.54
CA GLY A 476 9.12 -12.26 -5.31
C GLY A 476 10.65 -12.37 -5.38
N GLY A 477 11.33 -11.22 -5.27
CA GLY A 477 12.80 -11.17 -5.25
C GLY A 477 13.36 -11.71 -3.93
N TYR A 478 14.49 -12.42 -3.98
CA TYR A 478 15.09 -13.07 -2.80
C TYR A 478 15.60 -12.10 -1.74
N ASN A 479 15.97 -10.87 -2.13
CA ASN A 479 16.39 -9.82 -1.21
C ASN A 479 15.22 -9.04 -0.58
N SER A 480 13.97 -9.38 -0.93
CA SER A 480 12.78 -8.71 -0.39
C SER A 480 12.45 -9.21 1.01
N SER A 481 12.68 -8.37 2.05
CA SER A 481 12.36 -8.74 3.43
C SER A 481 10.87 -9.09 3.61
N ASN A 482 9.96 -8.28 3.04
CA ASN A 482 8.53 -8.59 3.09
C ASN A 482 8.22 -9.96 2.48
N THR A 483 8.85 -10.33 1.37
CA THR A 483 8.63 -11.65 0.72
C THR A 483 9.16 -12.78 1.59
N SER A 484 10.35 -12.63 2.15
CA SER A 484 10.98 -13.62 3.05
C SER A 484 10.08 -13.91 4.27
N HIS A 485 9.49 -12.87 4.86
CA HIS A 485 8.57 -13.04 5.99
C HIS A 485 7.28 -13.79 5.65
N LEU A 486 6.79 -13.71 4.40
CA LEU A 486 5.65 -14.54 3.99
C LEU A 486 6.03 -16.02 3.91
N VAL A 487 7.25 -16.32 3.47
CA VAL A 487 7.79 -17.70 3.49
C VAL A 487 7.92 -18.19 4.92
N GLU A 488 8.48 -17.39 5.83
CA GLU A 488 8.60 -17.73 7.26
C GLU A 488 7.24 -18.02 7.91
N ILE A 489 6.18 -17.30 7.52
CA ILE A 489 4.81 -17.56 8.00
C ILE A 489 4.27 -18.88 7.44
N CYS A 490 4.40 -19.13 6.14
CA CYS A 490 3.88 -20.34 5.50
C CYS A 490 4.65 -21.60 5.93
N ALA A 491 5.98 -21.52 6.05
CA ALA A 491 6.87 -22.63 6.37
C ALA A 491 6.66 -23.21 7.78
N GLN A 492 5.96 -22.47 8.66
CA GLN A 492 5.55 -22.98 9.98
C GLN A 492 4.48 -24.08 9.89
N VAL A 493 3.73 -24.15 8.78
CA VAL A 493 2.55 -25.01 8.66
C VAL A 493 2.64 -25.96 7.46
N MET A 494 3.27 -25.55 6.36
CA MET A 494 3.30 -26.32 5.10
C MET A 494 4.61 -26.14 4.32
N PRO A 495 4.94 -27.07 3.40
CA PRO A 495 6.00 -26.86 2.41
C PRO A 495 5.79 -25.52 1.67
N SER A 496 6.85 -24.71 1.63
CA SER A 496 6.80 -23.34 1.11
C SER A 496 7.98 -23.07 0.21
N PHE A 497 7.72 -22.60 -1.01
CA PHE A 497 8.72 -22.39 -2.05
C PHE A 497 8.79 -20.92 -2.45
N LEU A 498 9.95 -20.30 -2.27
CA LEU A 498 10.21 -18.93 -2.73
C LEU A 498 10.79 -18.96 -4.15
N ILE A 499 10.07 -18.36 -5.09
CA ILE A 499 10.52 -18.26 -6.49
C ILE A 499 10.46 -16.82 -7.00
N SER A 500 11.38 -16.46 -7.90
CA SER A 500 11.40 -15.15 -8.55
C SER A 500 10.55 -15.10 -9.81
N SER A 501 10.37 -16.22 -10.50
CA SER A 501 9.56 -16.31 -11.72
C SER A 501 9.02 -17.74 -11.95
N ALA A 502 8.13 -17.89 -12.92
CA ALA A 502 7.62 -19.18 -13.36
C ALA A 502 8.70 -20.08 -14.00
N ASP A 503 9.87 -19.54 -14.39
CA ASP A 503 10.96 -20.31 -14.99
C ASP A 503 11.62 -21.27 -13.98
N GLU A 504 11.38 -21.03 -12.68
CA GLU A 504 11.85 -21.90 -11.61
C GLU A 504 10.95 -23.11 -11.37
N LEU A 505 9.75 -23.10 -11.96
CA LEU A 505 8.87 -24.26 -12.05
C LEU A 505 9.34 -25.14 -13.22
N LEU A 506 10.30 -26.03 -12.93
CA LEU A 506 11.01 -26.82 -13.94
C LEU A 506 10.13 -27.91 -14.56
N SER A 507 9.40 -28.66 -13.73
CA SER A 507 8.40 -29.66 -14.14
C SER A 507 7.39 -29.89 -13.02
N ARG A 508 6.40 -30.77 -13.25
CA ARG A 508 5.48 -31.25 -12.21
C ARG A 508 6.23 -31.85 -11.02
N GLU A 509 7.37 -32.51 -11.27
CA GLU A 509 8.16 -33.19 -10.25
C GLU A 509 9.27 -32.31 -9.68
N ARG A 510 9.70 -31.23 -10.35
CA ARG A 510 10.90 -30.47 -9.96
C ARG A 510 10.63 -28.97 -9.88
N ILE A 511 11.10 -28.35 -8.80
CA ILE A 511 11.09 -26.91 -8.58
C ILE A 511 12.50 -26.45 -8.17
N ARG A 512 12.94 -25.33 -8.73
CA ARG A 512 14.05 -24.54 -8.18
C ARG A 512 13.46 -23.47 -7.27
N HIS A 513 14.02 -23.27 -6.10
CA HIS A 513 13.53 -22.25 -5.16
C HIS A 513 14.65 -21.77 -4.27
N PHE A 514 14.47 -20.62 -3.65
CA PHE A 514 15.47 -20.01 -2.77
C PHE A 514 15.30 -20.46 -1.32
N ASP A 515 16.35 -21.05 -0.75
CA ASP A 515 16.41 -21.43 0.65
C ASP A 515 16.88 -20.23 1.50
N LEU A 516 16.00 -19.70 2.34
CA LEU A 516 16.28 -18.53 3.17
C LEU A 516 17.41 -18.76 4.20
N HIS A 517 17.59 -19.99 4.67
CA HIS A 517 18.61 -20.31 5.67
C HIS A 517 19.99 -20.43 5.03
N LYS A 518 20.07 -21.09 3.88
CA LYS A 518 21.33 -21.26 3.13
C LYS A 518 21.68 -20.07 2.26
N LYS A 519 20.69 -19.20 1.96
CA LYS A 519 20.80 -18.06 1.05
C LYS A 519 21.26 -18.46 -0.35
N GLU A 520 20.75 -19.58 -0.85
CA GLU A 520 21.09 -20.10 -2.16
C GLU A 520 19.86 -20.72 -2.86
N SER A 521 19.88 -20.75 -4.19
CA SER A 521 18.87 -21.47 -4.97
C SER A 521 19.15 -22.98 -4.90
N VAL A 522 18.17 -23.73 -4.43
CA VAL A 522 18.19 -25.19 -4.34
C VAL A 522 17.13 -25.79 -5.25
N GLU A 523 17.25 -27.08 -5.52
CA GLU A 523 16.24 -27.83 -6.27
C GLU A 523 15.57 -28.85 -5.36
N SER A 524 14.25 -28.99 -5.49
CA SER A 524 13.46 -29.98 -4.78
C SER A 524 12.66 -30.84 -5.75
N GLN A 525 12.56 -32.13 -5.41
CA GLN A 525 11.76 -33.11 -6.14
C GLN A 525 10.42 -33.34 -5.43
N ASN A 526 9.43 -33.82 -6.17
CA ASN A 526 8.07 -34.14 -5.71
C ASN A 526 7.42 -32.95 -4.98
N TRP A 527 7.63 -31.74 -5.50
CA TRP A 527 7.15 -30.51 -4.87
C TRP A 527 5.65 -30.31 -5.05
N LEU A 528 5.08 -30.74 -6.19
CA LEU A 528 3.65 -30.71 -6.47
C LEU A 528 3.03 -32.09 -6.15
N PRO A 529 2.01 -32.17 -5.29
CA PRO A 529 1.36 -33.44 -4.95
C PRO A 529 0.82 -34.20 -6.16
N GLU A 530 1.02 -35.53 -6.16
CA GLU A 530 0.45 -36.42 -7.19
C GLU A 530 -1.05 -36.65 -6.99
N GLN A 531 -1.51 -36.63 -5.74
CA GLN A 531 -2.90 -36.86 -5.37
C GLN A 531 -3.74 -35.61 -5.63
N MET A 532 -4.86 -35.79 -6.34
CA MET A 532 -5.86 -34.76 -6.59
C MET A 532 -7.11 -35.05 -5.74
N PRO A 533 -7.90 -34.03 -5.36
CA PRO A 533 -7.66 -32.60 -5.60
C PRO A 533 -6.48 -32.05 -4.80
N VAL A 534 -5.85 -31.00 -5.33
CA VAL A 534 -4.74 -30.30 -4.68
C VAL A 534 -5.10 -28.84 -4.44
N ARG A 535 -4.74 -28.33 -3.27
CA ARG A 535 -4.96 -26.96 -2.86
C ARG A 535 -3.63 -26.24 -2.66
N ILE A 536 -3.38 -25.22 -3.47
CA ILE A 536 -2.11 -24.50 -3.51
C ILE A 536 -2.32 -23.04 -3.10
N ALA A 537 -1.58 -22.61 -2.09
CA ALA A 537 -1.47 -21.19 -1.75
C ALA A 537 -0.51 -20.50 -2.72
N ILE A 538 -0.97 -19.45 -3.42
CA ILE A 538 -0.10 -18.57 -4.21
C ILE A 538 -0.20 -17.15 -3.66
N THR A 539 0.92 -16.62 -3.17
CA THR A 539 1.03 -15.26 -2.63
C THR A 539 2.28 -14.57 -3.15
N SER A 540 2.41 -13.28 -2.87
CA SER A 540 3.60 -12.51 -3.26
C SER A 540 3.87 -11.34 -2.33
N GLY A 541 5.12 -10.92 -2.32
CA GLY A 541 5.53 -9.76 -1.53
C GLY A 541 5.05 -8.42 -2.11
N ALA A 542 5.22 -7.36 -1.31
CA ALA A 542 4.81 -6.00 -1.65
C ALA A 542 5.54 -5.39 -2.87
N SER A 543 6.61 -6.03 -3.34
CA SER A 543 7.40 -5.63 -4.52
C SER A 543 7.16 -6.53 -5.74
N CYS A 544 6.19 -7.45 -5.71
CA CYS A 544 5.95 -8.35 -6.83
C CYS A 544 4.90 -7.79 -7.80
N PRO A 545 5.23 -7.65 -9.11
CA PRO A 545 4.24 -7.36 -10.13
C PRO A 545 3.29 -8.53 -10.37
N ASP A 546 2.07 -8.22 -10.82
CA ASP A 546 1.01 -9.22 -11.03
C ASP A 546 1.35 -10.19 -12.16
N VAL A 547 2.10 -9.74 -13.18
CA VAL A 547 2.50 -10.58 -14.31
C VAL A 547 3.31 -11.81 -13.87
N LEU A 548 4.14 -11.69 -12.82
CA LEU A 548 4.90 -12.83 -12.29
C LEU A 548 3.99 -13.86 -11.63
N MET A 549 3.05 -13.41 -10.78
CA MET A 549 2.07 -14.30 -10.18
C MET A 549 1.17 -14.96 -11.22
N ASN A 550 0.79 -14.22 -12.26
CA ASN A 550 0.00 -14.74 -13.37
C ASN A 550 0.72 -15.88 -14.09
N ALA A 551 1.98 -15.68 -14.43
CA ALA A 551 2.81 -16.70 -15.09
C ALA A 551 3.01 -17.94 -14.20
N VAL A 552 3.23 -17.74 -12.90
CA VAL A 552 3.35 -18.85 -11.92
C VAL A 552 2.06 -19.66 -11.87
N PHE A 553 0.91 -18.99 -11.76
CA PHE A 553 -0.38 -19.65 -11.76
C PHE A 553 -0.63 -20.44 -13.05
N GLU A 554 -0.41 -19.84 -14.22
CA GLU A 554 -0.61 -20.47 -15.53
C GLU A 554 0.30 -21.70 -15.69
N ARG A 555 1.55 -21.61 -15.21
CA ARG A 555 2.51 -22.72 -15.27
C ARG A 555 2.12 -23.89 -14.36
N ILE A 556 1.56 -23.61 -13.18
CA ILE A 556 1.03 -24.65 -12.27
C ILE A 556 -0.21 -25.31 -12.88
N ALA A 557 -1.11 -24.53 -13.48
CA ALA A 557 -2.29 -25.06 -14.17
C ALA A 557 -1.88 -25.99 -15.34
N ASP A 558 -0.89 -25.58 -16.14
CA ASP A 558 -0.31 -26.37 -17.23
C ASP A 558 0.25 -27.72 -16.72
N PHE A 559 0.97 -27.73 -15.60
CA PHE A 559 1.45 -28.97 -14.95
C PHE A 559 0.34 -29.89 -14.44
N CYS A 560 -0.86 -29.36 -14.23
CA CYS A 560 -2.05 -30.12 -13.87
C CYS A 560 -2.92 -30.48 -15.09
N GLY A 561 -2.49 -30.13 -16.30
CA GLY A 561 -3.20 -30.45 -17.54
C GLY A 561 -4.38 -29.51 -17.84
N TYR A 562 -4.39 -28.32 -17.25
CA TYR A 562 -5.42 -27.30 -17.49
C TYR A 562 -4.90 -26.18 -18.38
N ASP A 563 -5.73 -25.75 -19.32
CA ASP A 563 -5.37 -24.69 -20.27
C ASP A 563 -6.01 -23.33 -19.91
N ALA A 564 -5.80 -22.34 -20.78
CA ALA A 564 -6.37 -21.00 -20.61
C ALA A 564 -7.91 -20.97 -20.58
N GLN A 565 -8.58 -21.91 -21.25
CA GLN A 565 -10.03 -22.02 -21.26
C GLN A 565 -10.54 -22.55 -19.92
N ASP A 566 -9.87 -23.54 -19.34
CA ASP A 566 -10.20 -24.05 -18.01
C ASP A 566 -10.04 -22.96 -16.94
N ILE A 567 -8.95 -22.18 -17.02
CA ILE A 567 -8.70 -21.02 -16.16
C ILE A 567 -9.83 -20.00 -16.29
N ALA A 568 -10.26 -19.68 -17.51
CA ALA A 568 -11.35 -18.73 -17.75
C ALA A 568 -12.67 -19.21 -17.11
N VAL A 569 -12.97 -20.51 -17.19
CA VAL A 569 -14.14 -21.10 -16.52
C VAL A 569 -14.04 -20.98 -15.00
N GLY A 570 -12.86 -21.24 -14.43
CA GLY A 570 -12.61 -21.07 -13.00
C GLY A 570 -12.78 -19.61 -12.54
N LEU A 571 -12.30 -18.65 -13.34
CA LEU A 571 -12.40 -17.22 -13.07
C LEU A 571 -13.85 -16.70 -13.03
N ASP A 572 -14.80 -17.37 -13.69
CA ASP A 572 -16.23 -17.05 -13.61
C ASP A 572 -16.90 -17.62 -12.36
N ARG A 573 -16.18 -18.44 -11.59
CA ARG A 573 -16.64 -19.12 -10.38
C ARG A 573 -15.83 -18.75 -9.13
N LEU A 574 -15.11 -17.63 -9.16
CA LEU A 574 -14.35 -17.15 -8.01
C LEU A 574 -15.23 -17.08 -6.76
N ALA A 575 -14.69 -17.58 -5.66
CA ALA A 575 -15.35 -17.60 -4.37
C ALA A 575 -14.41 -17.08 -3.28
N LEU A 576 -14.96 -16.78 -2.11
CA LEU A 576 -14.17 -16.66 -0.90
C LEU A 576 -14.14 -18.03 -0.23
N HIS A 577 -13.02 -18.40 0.36
CA HIS A 577 -12.96 -19.60 1.17
C HIS A 577 -13.91 -19.44 2.36
N GLU A 578 -14.82 -20.39 2.51
CA GLU A 578 -15.68 -20.53 3.68
C GLU A 578 -15.14 -21.72 4.48
N PRO A 579 -14.72 -21.53 5.74
CA PRO A 579 -14.31 -22.65 6.56
C PRO A 579 -15.46 -23.65 6.62
N LEU A 580 -15.15 -24.95 6.48
CA LEU A 580 -16.15 -25.98 6.71
C LEU A 580 -16.76 -25.74 8.11
N ALA A 581 -18.08 -25.58 8.15
CA ALA A 581 -18.78 -25.43 9.43
C ALA A 581 -18.42 -26.64 10.29
N VAL A 582 -17.71 -26.39 11.40
CA VAL A 582 -17.39 -27.42 12.38
C VAL A 582 -18.72 -27.96 12.90
N GLY A 583 -19.06 -29.18 12.46
CA GLY A 583 -20.28 -29.89 12.83
C GLY A 583 -20.20 -30.49 14.22
#